data_AF-A0AAD3CFY3-F1
#
_entry.id   AF-A0AAD3CFY3-F1
#
_cell.length_a   1.000
_cell.length_b   1.000
_cell.length_c   1.000
_cell.angle_alpha   90.00
_cell.angle_beta   90.00
_cell.angle_gamma   90.00
#
_symmetry.space_group_name_H-M   'P 1'
#
loop_
_entity.id
_entity.type
_entity.pdbx_description
1 polymer ?
#
loop_
_entity_poly.entity_id
_entity_poly.type
_entity_poly.pdbx_seq_one_letter_code
_entity_poly.pdbx_strand_id
1 'polypeptide(L)'
;MATNHKGAEDERLHLTGASHDSSLEILNDNGVDQDVEPYETSLDKRVLDSISKCPDYKIKPAILASDVGISIEDANAELCGLLQAVGPTASFQFETIKNEEAKDIVVMVFKFPSDFRSKAYAFRRKESVKAVLCNIATLLWKIGKVVIAFGLILSLAILLIGALCAMIAAIVAMSRGGNDRHHTQRLMRQMRSMSNLLRQLLWCYAIFGEGLDHGQDPFLREVAHTMALGLNVLMGTPGSIWWWISMRRFRERQQNQRGWGATRNRESVSSWSNNRSSWRQQLADIRSERSQAYDENEKGILSVAVEFLFGPTQSGPSEFQKWKMREVAIVSTATRSQGERVRVLDLLPYVDNPPDMKTFYKDPSHCGSTECLGIITHFNGIPCGIVDRHFIFPELMQQCGSLQSSFEEFSNLEDMSGSHSFFFLPHDEYLNLGNDVSRKELPPYLYESTLCLTKLSQQQFVQCCVLNLLNYIGILMLRSSVVKGGSLEIKNANLLNAILMLFHLLEFYAKLFFALPIGRGIYLSILNFQRKLRNQRRKFYAERRNEEYIRET
;
A
#
# COMPACT_ATOMS: atom_id res chain seq x y z
N MET A 1 -21.21 84.58 7.58
CA MET A 1 -22.54 84.11 8.04
C MET A 1 -23.23 83.40 6.87
N ALA A 2 -24.16 82.48 7.14
CA ALA A 2 -24.85 81.65 6.14
C ALA A 2 -25.58 82.51 5.08
N THR A 3 -25.72 82.09 3.82
CA THR A 3 -26.61 81.01 3.31
C THR A 3 -26.39 80.84 1.79
N ASN A 4 -26.97 79.90 1.02
CA ASN A 4 -27.41 78.49 1.18
C ASN A 4 -28.04 78.06 -0.18
N HIS A 5 -28.09 76.75 -0.50
CA HIS A 5 -28.90 76.14 -1.60
C HIS A 5 -28.50 76.51 -3.05
N LYS A 6 -28.76 75.72 -4.10
CA LYS A 6 -29.08 74.27 -4.32
C LYS A 6 -28.99 73.97 -5.83
N GLY A 7 -28.85 72.70 -6.24
CA GLY A 7 -28.93 72.23 -7.65
C GLY A 7 -27.58 71.67 -8.14
N ALA A 8 -27.34 70.38 -8.43
CA ALA A 8 -28.17 69.21 -8.83
C ALA A 8 -28.36 69.04 -10.36
N GLU A 9 -27.52 68.17 -10.94
CA GLU A 9 -27.56 67.44 -12.22
C GLU A 9 -26.18 66.73 -12.25
N ASP A 10 -25.97 65.42 -12.10
CA ASP A 10 -26.75 64.19 -12.32
C ASP A 10 -26.76 63.69 -13.77
N GLU A 11 -25.61 63.16 -14.21
CA GLU A 11 -25.46 62.41 -15.47
C GLU A 11 -24.62 61.12 -15.24
N ARG A 12 -25.30 60.00 -15.00
CA ARG A 12 -24.74 58.63 -14.98
C ARG A 12 -25.82 57.62 -15.36
N LEU A 13 -25.38 56.51 -16.00
CA LEU A 13 -26.15 55.43 -16.67
C LEU A 13 -26.40 55.73 -18.16
N HIS A 14 -26.22 54.78 -19.09
CA HIS A 14 -26.51 53.35 -18.98
C HIS A 14 -25.42 52.39 -19.50
N LEU A 15 -25.30 51.26 -18.80
CA LEU A 15 -24.75 50.00 -19.31
C LEU A 15 -25.89 49.14 -19.88
N THR A 16 -25.67 48.55 -21.06
CA THR A 16 -26.20 47.26 -21.53
C THR A 16 -25.13 46.67 -22.45
N GLY A 17 -24.91 45.36 -22.58
CA GLY A 17 -25.50 44.22 -21.88
C GLY A 17 -25.19 42.96 -22.70
N ALA A 18 -24.31 42.09 -22.21
CA ALA A 18 -24.01 40.80 -22.85
C ALA A 18 -23.68 39.77 -21.76
N SER A 19 -24.53 38.75 -21.65
CA SER A 19 -24.40 37.61 -20.74
C SER A 19 -24.63 36.31 -21.51
N HIS A 20 -24.26 35.18 -20.89
CA HIS A 20 -24.31 33.81 -21.43
C HIS A 20 -23.26 33.50 -22.52
N ASP A 21 -22.60 32.32 -22.54
CA ASP A 21 -22.75 31.13 -21.69
C ASP A 21 -21.39 30.58 -21.22
N SER A 22 -21.32 30.16 -19.95
CA SER A 22 -20.21 29.37 -19.39
C SER A 22 -20.59 27.89 -19.38
N SER A 23 -20.51 27.23 -20.53
CA SER A 23 -20.65 25.77 -20.60
C SER A 23 -19.39 25.07 -20.12
N LEU A 24 -19.57 24.13 -19.20
CA LEU A 24 -18.51 23.46 -18.45
C LEU A 24 -18.01 22.22 -19.23
N GLU A 25 -17.21 22.43 -20.28
CA GLU A 25 -16.47 21.34 -20.93
C GLU A 25 -15.22 20.97 -20.13
N ILE A 26 -15.36 19.97 -19.25
CA ILE A 26 -14.21 19.25 -18.70
C ILE A 26 -13.69 18.32 -19.79
N LEU A 27 -12.82 18.85 -20.66
CA LEU A 27 -12.16 18.05 -21.68
C LEU A 27 -11.21 17.03 -21.02
N ASN A 28 -11.51 15.77 -21.30
CA ASN A 28 -10.73 14.60 -20.90
C ASN A 28 -9.51 14.47 -21.82
N ASP A 29 -8.53 15.36 -21.65
CA ASP A 29 -7.31 15.41 -22.46
C ASP A 29 -6.29 14.35 -22.01
N ASN A 30 -6.59 13.09 -22.32
CA ASN A 30 -5.59 12.03 -22.39
C ASN A 30 -4.92 12.07 -23.77
N GLY A 31 -4.33 13.22 -24.10
CA GLY A 31 -3.48 13.41 -25.27
C GLY A 31 -2.24 12.53 -25.17
N VAL A 32 -2.22 11.46 -25.97
CA VAL A 32 -1.06 10.59 -26.18
C VAL A 32 0.18 11.42 -26.46
N ASP A 33 1.31 11.06 -25.83
CA ASP A 33 2.63 11.64 -26.08
C ASP A 33 2.98 11.58 -27.59
N GLN A 34 2.66 12.64 -28.32
CA GLN A 34 3.39 12.96 -29.53
C GLN A 34 4.73 13.53 -29.07
N ASP A 35 5.83 12.91 -29.53
CA ASP A 35 7.16 13.49 -29.47
C ASP A 35 7.14 14.82 -30.25
N VAL A 36 6.81 15.90 -29.55
CA VAL A 36 6.95 17.26 -30.06
C VAL A 36 8.44 17.51 -30.18
N GLU A 37 8.98 17.25 -31.37
CA GLU A 37 10.27 17.81 -31.76
C GLU A 37 10.24 19.30 -31.38
N PRO A 38 11.18 19.78 -30.56
CA PRO A 38 11.09 21.11 -29.99
C PRO A 38 11.09 22.11 -31.15
N TYR A 39 9.94 22.76 -31.37
CA TYR A 39 9.71 23.71 -32.45
C TYR A 39 10.87 24.72 -32.48
N GLU A 40 11.86 24.48 -33.34
CA GLU A 40 12.88 25.46 -33.66
C GLU A 40 12.13 26.58 -34.38
N THR A 41 11.88 27.66 -33.64
CA THR A 41 11.26 28.88 -34.14
C THR A 41 11.91 29.24 -35.46
N SER A 42 11.11 29.22 -36.54
CA SER A 42 11.60 29.36 -37.92
C SER A 42 12.36 30.67 -38.13
N LEU A 43 12.07 31.65 -37.29
CA LEU A 43 12.72 32.94 -37.16
C LEU A 43 14.24 32.82 -36.92
N ASP A 44 14.66 32.05 -35.91
CA ASP A 44 16.06 31.97 -35.47
C ASP A 44 16.96 31.39 -36.55
N LYS A 45 16.48 30.35 -37.26
CA LYS A 45 17.17 29.80 -38.43
C LYS A 45 17.33 30.86 -39.51
N ARG A 46 16.27 31.61 -39.82
CA ARG A 46 16.30 32.70 -40.81
C ARG A 46 17.25 33.84 -40.40
N VAL A 47 17.35 34.16 -39.10
CA VAL A 47 18.33 35.12 -38.57
C VAL A 47 19.76 34.62 -38.77
N LEU A 48 20.06 33.38 -38.37
CA LEU A 48 21.38 32.77 -38.55
C LEU A 48 21.76 32.60 -40.04
N ASP A 49 20.78 32.36 -40.91
CA ASP A 49 20.95 32.26 -42.36
C ASP A 49 21.20 33.63 -43.01
N SER A 50 20.47 34.68 -42.64
CA SER A 50 20.72 36.05 -43.12
C SER A 50 22.15 36.50 -42.75
N ILE A 51 22.57 36.33 -41.49
CA ILE A 51 23.92 36.69 -41.02
C ILE A 51 25.01 35.94 -41.81
N SER A 52 24.80 34.67 -42.15
CA SER A 52 25.77 33.88 -42.92
C SER A 52 25.87 34.25 -44.41
N LYS A 53 24.90 34.99 -44.95
CA LYS A 53 24.94 35.51 -46.33
C LYS A 53 25.70 36.83 -46.42
N CYS A 54 25.88 37.54 -45.32
CA CYS A 54 26.58 38.82 -45.31
C CYS A 54 28.11 38.62 -45.36
N PRO A 55 28.85 39.40 -46.19
CA PRO A 55 30.31 39.37 -46.18
C PRO A 55 30.86 39.80 -44.81
N ASP A 56 32.00 39.21 -44.42
CA ASP A 56 32.64 39.38 -43.10
C ASP A 56 31.75 39.11 -41.87
N TYR A 57 30.60 38.45 -42.05
CA TYR A 57 29.57 38.27 -41.03
C TYR A 57 29.15 39.61 -40.38
N LYS A 58 29.16 40.68 -41.17
CA LYS A 58 28.70 42.02 -40.79
C LYS A 58 27.25 42.23 -41.21
N ILE A 59 26.34 42.49 -40.26
CA ILE A 59 24.92 42.74 -40.54
C ILE A 59 24.44 44.05 -39.93
N LYS A 60 23.48 44.71 -40.60
CA LYS A 60 22.78 45.90 -40.14
C LYS A 60 21.35 45.52 -39.74
N PRO A 61 20.77 46.06 -38.65
CA PRO A 61 19.39 45.74 -38.24
C PRO A 61 18.36 45.90 -39.35
N ALA A 62 18.48 46.94 -40.19
CA ALA A 62 17.59 47.16 -41.33
C ALA A 62 17.68 46.06 -42.42
N ILE A 63 18.85 45.46 -42.62
CA ILE A 63 19.03 44.33 -43.56
C ILE A 63 18.38 43.07 -42.98
N LEU A 64 18.62 42.79 -41.69
CA LEU A 64 18.00 41.65 -41.01
C LEU A 64 16.46 41.77 -40.98
N ALA A 65 15.94 42.96 -40.67
CA ALA A 65 14.51 43.27 -40.68
C ALA A 65 13.88 42.99 -42.05
N SER A 66 14.55 43.43 -43.13
CA SER A 66 14.18 43.15 -44.52
C SER A 66 14.19 41.65 -44.86
N ASP A 67 15.27 40.94 -44.54
CA ASP A 67 15.43 39.51 -44.87
C ASP A 67 14.48 38.57 -44.11
N VAL A 68 14.22 38.89 -42.83
CA VAL A 68 13.42 38.06 -41.93
C VAL A 68 11.94 38.50 -41.92
N GLY A 69 11.64 39.74 -42.31
CA GLY A 69 10.27 40.29 -42.29
C GLY A 69 9.80 40.64 -40.88
N ILE A 70 10.67 41.27 -40.09
CA ILE A 70 10.42 41.72 -38.71
C ILE A 70 10.65 43.23 -38.58
N SER A 71 10.23 43.84 -37.48
CA SER A 71 10.53 45.26 -37.24
C SER A 71 12.03 45.50 -37.05
N ILE A 72 12.48 46.75 -37.20
CA ILE A 72 13.90 47.11 -37.01
C ILE A 72 14.27 46.99 -35.51
N GLU A 73 13.30 47.27 -34.65
CA GLU A 73 13.36 47.13 -33.19
C GLU A 73 13.54 45.66 -32.79
N ASP A 74 12.73 44.76 -33.34
CA ASP A 74 12.85 43.31 -33.11
C ASP A 74 14.17 42.77 -33.68
N ALA A 75 14.56 43.17 -34.88
CA ALA A 75 15.83 42.79 -35.48
C ALA A 75 17.03 43.24 -34.62
N ASN A 76 16.95 44.42 -34.00
CA ASN A 76 17.97 44.91 -33.08
C ASN A 76 17.95 44.11 -31.76
N ALA A 77 16.78 43.74 -31.24
CA ALA A 77 16.65 42.91 -30.03
C ALA A 77 17.23 41.50 -30.24
N GLU A 78 16.90 40.85 -31.36
CA GLU A 78 17.46 39.55 -31.77
C GLU A 78 18.98 39.61 -31.96
N LEU A 79 19.50 40.66 -32.60
CA LEU A 79 20.95 40.85 -32.74
C LEU A 79 21.65 41.06 -31.39
N CYS A 80 21.03 41.77 -30.45
CA CYS A 80 21.54 41.92 -29.08
C CYS A 80 21.52 40.58 -28.31
N GLY A 81 20.43 39.82 -28.41
CA GLY A 81 20.32 38.47 -27.81
C GLY A 81 21.35 37.49 -28.37
N LEU A 82 21.55 37.52 -29.69
CA LEU A 82 22.58 36.72 -30.36
C LEU A 82 24.00 37.14 -29.95
N LEU A 83 24.26 38.45 -29.78
CA LEU A 83 25.54 38.95 -29.29
C LEU A 83 25.83 38.48 -27.86
N GLN A 84 24.81 38.46 -26.99
CA GLN A 84 24.91 37.85 -25.65
C GLN A 84 25.17 36.33 -25.71
N ALA A 85 24.51 35.61 -26.62
CA ALA A 85 24.66 34.16 -26.79
C ALA A 85 26.03 33.74 -27.35
N VAL A 86 26.58 34.55 -28.27
CA VAL A 86 27.91 34.33 -28.89
C VAL A 86 29.05 34.78 -27.96
N GLY A 87 28.78 35.72 -27.06
CA GLY A 87 29.73 36.23 -26.07
C GLY A 87 30.75 37.22 -26.66
N PRO A 88 31.87 37.48 -25.96
CA PRO A 88 32.75 38.63 -26.22
C PRO A 88 33.50 38.61 -27.57
N THR A 89 33.34 37.56 -28.38
CA THR A 89 33.86 37.49 -29.75
C THR A 89 32.95 38.15 -30.79
N ALA A 90 31.71 38.49 -30.44
CA ALA A 90 30.85 39.34 -31.26
C ALA A 90 30.92 40.79 -30.74
N SER A 91 30.86 41.76 -31.66
CA SER A 91 30.90 43.18 -31.34
C SER A 91 29.94 43.97 -32.23
N PHE A 92 29.56 45.17 -31.78
CA PHE A 92 28.84 46.13 -32.60
C PHE A 92 29.67 47.42 -32.71
N GLN A 93 29.58 48.07 -33.86
CA GLN A 93 30.27 49.33 -34.15
C GLN A 93 29.32 50.27 -34.90
N PHE A 94 29.49 51.57 -34.72
CA PHE A 94 28.79 52.58 -35.50
C PHE A 94 29.68 52.98 -36.67
N GLU A 95 29.27 52.63 -37.90
CA GLU A 95 29.96 53.01 -39.12
C GLU A 95 29.26 54.24 -39.74
N THR A 96 30.00 55.31 -39.96
CA THR A 96 29.49 56.49 -40.68
C THR A 96 29.54 56.25 -42.18
N ILE A 97 28.37 56.16 -42.81
CA ILE A 97 28.26 56.04 -44.26
C ILE A 97 28.26 57.46 -44.84
N LYS A 98 29.39 57.83 -45.45
CA LYS A 98 29.48 59.05 -46.26
C LYS A 98 28.67 58.83 -47.53
N ASN A 99 27.62 59.62 -47.70
CA ASN A 99 26.80 59.60 -48.90
C ASN A 99 27.10 60.89 -49.66
N GLU A 100 27.47 60.81 -50.95
CA GLU A 100 28.13 61.93 -51.65
C GLU A 100 27.28 63.22 -51.73
N GLU A 101 25.97 63.09 -51.57
CA GLU A 101 25.00 64.20 -51.64
C GLU A 101 24.25 64.47 -50.31
N ALA A 102 24.53 63.73 -49.22
CA ALA A 102 23.76 63.81 -47.97
C ALA A 102 24.62 63.75 -46.71
N LYS A 103 24.12 64.34 -45.60
CA LYS A 103 24.76 64.30 -44.27
C LYS A 103 25.18 62.87 -43.90
N ASP A 104 26.40 62.73 -43.40
CA ASP A 104 26.96 61.47 -42.85
C ASP A 104 25.94 60.74 -41.95
N ILE A 105 25.46 59.58 -42.40
CA ILE A 105 24.50 58.76 -41.65
C ILE A 105 25.28 57.76 -40.80
N VAL A 106 25.11 57.85 -39.48
CA VAL A 106 25.65 56.88 -38.52
C VAL A 106 24.78 55.63 -38.56
N VAL A 107 25.34 54.48 -38.92
CA VAL A 107 24.61 53.20 -38.98
C VAL A 107 25.24 52.17 -38.03
N MET A 108 24.42 51.49 -37.24
CA MET A 108 24.86 50.41 -36.37
C MET A 108 25.12 49.13 -37.18
N VAL A 109 26.31 48.55 -37.00
CA VAL A 109 26.76 47.33 -37.67
C VAL A 109 27.21 46.31 -36.63
N PHE A 110 26.62 45.12 -36.66
CA PHE A 110 26.99 43.99 -35.82
C PHE A 110 27.98 43.11 -36.58
N LYS A 111 29.06 42.69 -35.92
CA LYS A 111 30.09 41.80 -36.47
C LYS A 111 30.18 40.53 -35.63
N PHE A 112 29.98 39.39 -36.30
CA PHE A 112 30.06 38.07 -35.67
C PHE A 112 31.33 37.30 -36.09
N PRO A 113 31.85 36.38 -35.27
CA PRO A 113 32.90 35.45 -35.68
C PRO A 113 32.34 34.36 -36.61
N SER A 114 33.17 33.69 -37.41
CA SER A 114 32.75 32.56 -38.27
C SER A 114 31.95 31.49 -37.52
N ASP A 115 32.34 31.23 -36.28
CA ASP A 115 31.82 30.12 -35.47
C ASP A 115 30.55 30.49 -34.67
N PHE A 116 29.92 31.63 -35.00
CA PHE A 116 28.79 32.18 -34.24
C PHE A 116 27.62 31.20 -34.11
N ARG A 117 27.30 30.45 -35.17
CA ARG A 117 26.24 29.42 -35.17
C ARG A 117 26.47 28.39 -34.05
N SER A 118 27.67 27.80 -34.00
CA SER A 118 28.01 26.77 -33.01
C SER A 118 27.91 27.30 -31.58
N LYS A 119 28.31 28.56 -31.35
CA LYS A 119 28.19 29.23 -30.04
C LYS A 119 26.72 29.50 -29.66
N ALA A 120 25.92 30.03 -30.59
CA ALA A 120 24.50 30.29 -30.38
C ALA A 120 23.72 29.01 -30.05
N TYR A 121 23.94 27.91 -30.80
CA TYR A 121 23.33 26.61 -30.50
C TYR A 121 23.77 26.06 -29.13
N ALA A 122 25.05 26.20 -28.76
CA ALA A 122 25.56 25.76 -27.46
C ALA A 122 24.98 26.59 -26.30
N PHE A 123 24.73 27.88 -26.49
CA PHE A 123 24.05 28.74 -25.53
C PHE A 123 22.57 28.33 -25.37
N ARG A 124 21.83 28.21 -26.48
CA ARG A 124 20.40 27.83 -26.47
C ARG A 124 20.17 26.47 -25.81
N ARG A 125 21.02 25.47 -26.05
CA ARG A 125 20.94 24.17 -25.36
C ARG A 125 21.12 24.28 -23.84
N LYS A 126 21.98 25.17 -23.36
CA LYS A 126 22.15 25.41 -21.92
C LYS A 126 20.93 26.13 -21.33
N GLU A 127 20.34 27.05 -22.07
CA GLU A 127 19.19 27.83 -21.61
C GLU A 127 17.89 27.02 -21.61
N SER A 128 17.63 26.23 -22.65
CA SER A 128 16.48 25.31 -22.68
C SER A 128 16.58 24.24 -21.59
N VAL A 129 17.77 23.66 -21.36
CA VAL A 129 17.99 22.72 -20.24
C VAL A 129 17.77 23.41 -18.89
N LYS A 130 18.21 24.66 -18.70
CA LYS A 130 17.91 25.44 -17.48
C LYS A 130 16.41 25.67 -17.31
N ALA A 131 15.69 26.05 -18.36
CA ALA A 131 14.25 26.28 -18.31
C ALA A 131 13.48 25.00 -17.96
N VAL A 132 13.82 23.87 -18.59
CA VAL A 132 13.24 22.55 -18.28
C VAL A 132 13.56 22.14 -16.83
N LEU A 133 14.80 22.31 -16.37
CA LEU A 133 15.18 22.03 -14.98
C LEU A 133 14.45 22.93 -13.97
N CYS A 134 14.26 24.22 -14.26
CA CYS A 134 13.46 25.11 -13.44
C CYS A 134 11.99 24.68 -13.40
N ASN A 135 11.40 24.30 -14.54
CA ASN A 135 10.02 23.81 -14.60
C ASN A 135 9.86 22.52 -13.78
N ILE A 136 10.75 21.54 -13.95
CA ILE A 136 10.78 20.30 -13.15
C ILE A 136 10.97 20.63 -11.66
N ALA A 137 11.88 21.53 -11.29
CA ALA A 137 12.11 21.93 -9.90
C ALA A 137 10.88 22.61 -9.27
N THR A 138 10.16 23.47 -10.00
CA THR A 138 8.92 24.08 -9.48
C THR A 138 7.78 23.07 -9.34
N LEU A 139 7.70 22.06 -10.23
CA LEU A 139 6.74 20.97 -10.14
C LEU A 139 7.04 20.06 -8.94
N LEU A 140 8.31 19.66 -8.76
CA LEU A 140 8.79 18.93 -7.58
C LEU A 140 8.56 19.71 -6.28
N TRP A 141 8.72 21.04 -6.30
CA TRP A 141 8.44 21.91 -5.14
C TRP A 141 6.95 21.94 -4.79
N LYS A 142 6.06 21.97 -5.80
CA LYS A 142 4.60 21.85 -5.59
C LYS A 142 4.22 20.49 -5.00
N ILE A 143 4.73 19.39 -5.56
CA ILE A 143 4.51 18.03 -5.03
C ILE A 143 5.06 17.91 -3.60
N GLY A 144 6.28 18.40 -3.36
CA GLY A 144 6.93 18.40 -2.05
C GLY A 144 6.10 19.09 -0.97
N LYS A 145 5.47 20.24 -1.29
CA LYS A 145 4.53 20.90 -0.36
C LYS A 145 3.34 20.02 0.02
N VAL A 146 2.73 19.32 -0.93
CA VAL A 146 1.60 18.41 -0.67
C VAL A 146 2.04 17.23 0.18
N VAL A 147 3.19 16.61 -0.13
CA VAL A 147 3.76 15.49 0.63
C VAL A 147 4.13 15.91 2.06
N ILE A 148 4.73 17.09 2.26
CA ILE A 148 5.05 17.62 3.59
C ILE A 148 3.78 17.92 4.39
N ALA A 149 2.75 18.51 3.77
CA ALA A 149 1.47 18.77 4.43
C ALA A 149 0.78 17.46 4.86
N PHE A 150 0.76 16.44 3.99
CA PHE A 150 0.22 15.13 4.32
C PHE A 150 1.04 14.42 5.41
N GLY A 151 2.37 14.52 5.37
CA GLY A 151 3.26 14.01 6.41
C GLY A 151 3.05 14.67 7.78
N LEU A 152 2.79 15.99 7.81
CA LEU A 152 2.45 16.71 9.03
C LEU A 152 1.11 16.24 9.60
N ILE A 153 0.07 16.10 8.78
CA ILE A 153 -1.24 15.57 9.17
C ILE A 153 -1.09 14.14 9.74
N LEU A 154 -0.32 13.28 9.07
CA LEU A 154 -0.06 11.91 9.52
C LEU A 154 0.71 11.88 10.86
N SER A 155 1.72 12.75 11.03
CA SER A 155 2.45 12.85 12.30
C SER A 155 1.61 13.40 13.45
N LEU A 156 0.70 14.35 13.17
CA LEU A 156 -0.26 14.86 14.15
C LEU A 156 -1.21 13.74 14.60
N ALA A 157 -1.71 12.93 13.66
CA ALA A 157 -2.54 11.77 13.98
C ALA A 157 -1.80 10.74 14.85
N ILE A 158 -0.53 10.46 14.55
CA ILE A 158 0.31 9.55 15.35
C ILE A 158 0.56 10.11 16.77
N LEU A 159 0.84 11.41 16.91
CA LEU A 159 0.97 12.07 18.21
C LEU A 159 -0.33 11.98 19.02
N LEU A 160 -1.48 12.20 18.39
CA LEU A 160 -2.79 12.15 19.04
C LEU A 160 -3.11 10.73 19.54
N ILE A 161 -2.79 9.69 18.76
CA ILE A 161 -2.86 8.29 19.18
C ILE A 161 -1.89 8.02 20.36
N GLY A 162 -0.66 8.54 20.29
CA GLY A 162 0.34 8.40 21.35
C GLY A 162 -0.09 9.02 22.69
N ALA A 163 -0.63 10.24 22.65
CA ALA A 163 -1.19 10.94 23.80
C ALA A 163 -2.35 10.15 24.43
N LEU A 164 -3.18 9.51 23.60
CA LEU A 164 -4.24 8.60 24.06
C LEU A 164 -3.73 7.34 24.73
N CYS A 165 -2.71 6.69 24.15
CA CYS A 165 -2.06 5.55 24.78
C CYS A 165 -1.45 5.92 26.13
N ALA A 166 -0.82 7.10 26.25
CA ALA A 166 -0.29 7.62 27.51
C ALA A 166 -1.41 7.91 28.54
N MET A 167 -2.52 8.52 28.10
CA MET A 167 -3.69 8.76 28.96
C MET A 167 -4.32 7.46 29.47
N ILE A 168 -4.48 6.45 28.60
CA ILE A 168 -4.95 5.11 28.97
C ILE A 168 -3.96 4.44 29.94
N ALA A 169 -2.65 4.55 29.70
CA ALA A 169 -1.63 4.00 30.60
C ALA A 169 -1.66 4.66 31.98
N ALA A 170 -1.85 5.98 32.05
CA ALA A 170 -2.03 6.70 33.32
C ALA A 170 -3.29 6.24 34.06
N ILE A 171 -4.42 6.08 33.36
CA ILE A 171 -5.67 5.53 33.93
C ILE A 171 -5.45 4.10 34.44
N VAL A 172 -4.73 3.25 33.70
CA VAL A 172 -4.41 1.87 34.11
C VAL A 172 -3.48 1.86 35.33
N ALA A 173 -2.47 2.74 35.38
CA ALA A 173 -1.57 2.87 36.53
C ALA A 173 -2.34 3.31 37.79
N MET A 174 -3.19 4.34 37.67
CA MET A 174 -4.09 4.76 38.76
C MET A 174 -5.04 3.63 39.19
N SER A 175 -5.57 2.84 38.24
CA SER A 175 -6.45 1.70 38.56
C SER A 175 -5.74 0.51 39.22
N ARG A 176 -4.41 0.42 39.11
CA ARG A 176 -3.60 -0.63 39.76
C ARG A 176 -3.16 -0.26 41.19
N GLY A 177 -3.32 1.00 41.60
CA GLY A 177 -2.92 1.50 42.92
C GLY A 177 -3.88 1.17 44.07
N GLY A 178 -5.02 0.50 43.83
CA GLY A 178 -6.01 0.17 44.87
C GLY A 178 -6.70 -1.17 44.60
N ASN A 179 -6.87 -1.99 45.65
CA ASN A 179 -7.25 -3.41 45.54
C ASN A 179 -8.75 -3.65 45.22
N ASP A 180 -9.54 -2.58 45.04
CA ASP A 180 -11.01 -2.66 44.89
C ASP A 180 -11.47 -2.85 43.44
N ARG A 181 -11.57 -4.11 43.03
CA ARG A 181 -12.15 -4.53 41.74
C ARG A 181 -13.59 -4.06 41.52
N HIS A 182 -14.35 -3.78 42.59
CA HIS A 182 -15.69 -3.17 42.48
C HIS A 182 -15.63 -1.66 42.20
N HIS A 183 -14.66 -0.94 42.75
CA HIS A 183 -14.53 0.50 42.52
C HIS A 183 -14.06 0.82 41.10
N THR A 184 -13.16 0.01 40.54
CA THR A 184 -12.67 0.17 39.16
C THR A 184 -13.78 -0.03 38.11
N GLN A 185 -14.70 -0.99 38.27
CA GLN A 185 -15.86 -1.11 37.38
C GLN A 185 -16.82 0.08 37.49
N ARG A 186 -17.03 0.62 38.70
CA ARG A 186 -17.90 1.79 38.92
C ARG A 186 -17.28 3.05 38.29
N LEU A 187 -15.98 3.27 38.50
CA LEU A 187 -15.20 4.33 37.83
C LEU A 187 -15.22 4.18 36.31
N MET A 188 -15.04 2.98 35.76
CA MET A 188 -15.04 2.80 34.30
C MET A 188 -16.41 3.08 33.67
N ARG A 189 -17.52 2.80 34.38
CA ARG A 189 -18.87 3.22 33.97
C ARG A 189 -19.04 4.74 34.10
N GLN A 190 -18.59 5.34 35.19
CA GLN A 190 -18.64 6.80 35.40
C GLN A 190 -17.80 7.56 34.36
N MET A 191 -16.58 7.11 34.03
CA MET A 191 -15.75 7.72 32.99
C MET A 191 -16.38 7.62 31.60
N ARG A 192 -17.01 6.48 31.24
CA ARG A 192 -17.79 6.36 30.00
C ARG A 192 -18.97 7.32 29.99
N SER A 193 -19.68 7.45 31.11
CA SER A 193 -20.78 8.40 31.27
C SER A 193 -20.31 9.85 31.09
N MET A 194 -19.23 10.24 31.78
CA MET A 194 -18.65 11.58 31.69
C MET A 194 -18.04 11.87 30.31
N SER A 195 -17.43 10.89 29.64
CA SER A 195 -16.91 11.07 28.28
C SER A 195 -18.04 11.23 27.26
N ASN A 196 -19.15 10.50 27.43
CA ASN A 196 -20.35 10.68 26.61
C ASN A 196 -21.01 12.04 26.83
N LEU A 197 -21.06 12.51 28.08
CA LEU A 197 -21.58 13.82 28.46
C LEU A 197 -20.69 14.94 27.92
N LEU A 198 -19.36 14.87 28.12
CA LEU A 198 -18.38 15.81 27.57
C LEU A 198 -18.46 15.88 26.04
N ARG A 199 -18.60 14.73 25.37
CA ARG A 199 -18.80 14.66 23.91
C ARG A 199 -20.09 15.35 23.47
N GLN A 200 -21.20 15.14 24.19
CA GLN A 200 -22.46 15.83 23.91
C GLN A 200 -22.33 17.34 24.14
N LEU A 201 -21.63 17.76 25.21
CA LEU A 201 -21.46 19.17 25.58
C LEU A 201 -20.54 19.90 24.57
N LEU A 202 -19.45 19.27 24.13
CA LEU A 202 -18.58 19.77 23.05
C LEU A 202 -19.31 19.84 21.71
N TRP A 203 -20.18 18.87 21.39
CA TRP A 203 -20.97 18.88 20.17
C TRP A 203 -22.06 19.96 20.19
N CYS A 204 -22.76 20.14 21.32
CA CYS A 204 -23.68 21.25 21.52
C CYS A 204 -22.97 22.61 21.45
N TYR A 205 -21.78 22.73 22.02
CA TYR A 205 -20.97 23.95 21.93
C TYR A 205 -20.52 24.24 20.48
N ALA A 206 -20.10 23.21 19.73
CA ALA A 206 -19.72 23.35 18.33
C ALA A 206 -20.87 23.80 17.42
N ILE A 207 -22.11 23.36 17.70
CA ILE A 207 -23.31 23.70 16.92
C ILE A 207 -23.92 25.03 17.36
N PHE A 208 -24.16 25.21 18.66
CA PHE A 208 -24.94 26.34 19.20
C PHE A 208 -24.09 27.50 19.75
N GLY A 209 -22.76 27.38 19.77
CA GLY A 209 -21.87 28.40 20.36
C GLY A 209 -22.03 29.82 19.77
N GLU A 210 -22.28 29.92 18.47
CA GLU A 210 -22.50 31.21 17.78
C GLU A 210 -23.76 31.97 18.24
N GLY A 211 -24.74 31.29 18.85
CA GLY A 211 -26.06 31.87 19.11
C GLY A 211 -26.20 32.69 20.38
N LEU A 212 -25.17 32.76 21.24
CA LEU A 212 -25.32 33.25 22.62
C LEU A 212 -24.61 34.58 22.94
N ASP A 213 -23.50 34.93 22.27
CA ASP A 213 -22.86 36.24 22.39
C ASP A 213 -21.97 36.54 21.17
N HIS A 214 -21.93 37.81 20.72
CA HIS A 214 -21.19 38.27 19.52
C HIS A 214 -19.65 38.33 19.68
N GLY A 215 -19.04 37.39 20.40
CA GLY A 215 -17.62 37.44 20.76
C GLY A 215 -16.94 36.08 20.99
N GLN A 216 -17.44 34.98 20.43
CA GLN A 216 -16.73 33.69 20.54
C GLN A 216 -15.56 33.57 19.55
N ASP A 217 -14.44 33.03 20.06
CA ASP A 217 -13.30 32.65 19.23
C ASP A 217 -13.65 31.50 18.27
N PRO A 218 -13.57 31.68 16.94
CA PRO A 218 -13.87 30.61 15.98
C PRO A 218 -12.94 29.39 16.14
N PHE A 219 -11.73 29.61 16.64
CA PHE A 219 -10.78 28.56 17.00
C PHE A 219 -11.33 27.59 18.05
N LEU A 220 -11.97 28.09 19.13
CA LEU A 220 -12.50 27.22 20.18
C LEU A 220 -13.65 26.34 19.70
N ARG A 221 -14.46 26.84 18.75
CA ARG A 221 -15.51 26.06 18.09
C ARG A 221 -14.93 24.94 17.23
N GLU A 222 -13.91 25.22 16.44
CA GLU A 222 -13.24 24.22 15.58
C GLU A 222 -12.50 23.15 16.41
N VAL A 223 -11.86 23.56 17.52
CA VAL A 223 -11.28 22.64 18.52
C VAL A 223 -12.36 21.78 19.18
N ALA A 224 -13.50 22.36 19.58
CA ALA A 224 -14.59 21.59 20.17
C ALA A 224 -15.20 20.57 19.19
N HIS A 225 -15.36 20.95 17.92
CA HIS A 225 -15.84 20.07 16.86
C HIS A 225 -14.88 18.90 16.59
N THR A 226 -13.58 19.19 16.45
CA THR A 226 -12.54 18.16 16.24
C THR A 226 -12.38 17.26 17.46
N MET A 227 -12.48 17.77 18.69
CA MET A 227 -12.50 16.95 19.91
C MET A 227 -13.75 16.07 20.01
N ALA A 228 -14.94 16.57 19.65
CA ALA A 228 -16.17 15.77 19.64
C ALA A 228 -16.08 14.61 18.63
N LEU A 229 -15.53 14.86 17.43
CA LEU A 229 -15.25 13.83 16.43
C LEU A 229 -14.18 12.83 16.90
N GLY A 230 -13.09 13.30 17.50
CA GLY A 230 -12.07 12.44 18.10
C GLY A 230 -12.67 11.50 19.15
N LEU A 231 -13.49 12.02 20.07
CA LEU A 231 -14.18 11.22 21.08
C LEU A 231 -15.15 10.18 20.47
N ASN A 232 -15.84 10.48 19.35
CA ASN A 232 -16.66 9.51 18.62
C ASN A 232 -15.82 8.31 18.13
N VAL A 233 -14.60 8.55 17.62
CA VAL A 233 -13.68 7.51 17.10
C VAL A 233 -13.07 6.65 18.21
N LEU A 234 -13.17 7.05 19.48
CA LEU A 234 -12.47 6.41 20.59
C LEU A 234 -13.41 5.72 21.59
N MET A 235 -14.62 6.27 21.80
CA MET A 235 -15.55 5.82 22.83
C MET A 235 -16.44 4.63 22.43
N GLY A 236 -16.02 3.82 21.46
CA GLY A 236 -16.63 2.53 21.17
C GLY A 236 -17.82 2.55 20.21
N THR A 237 -17.95 3.56 19.36
CA THR A 237 -18.77 3.44 18.15
C THR A 237 -18.22 2.31 17.25
N PRO A 238 -19.04 1.69 16.37
CA PRO A 238 -18.58 0.63 15.44
C PRO A 238 -17.50 1.10 14.44
N GLY A 239 -17.29 2.42 14.28
CA GLY A 239 -16.17 2.99 13.52
C GLY A 239 -14.83 3.02 14.26
N SER A 240 -14.77 2.67 15.55
CA SER A 240 -13.51 2.71 16.32
C SER A 240 -12.65 1.46 16.10
N ILE A 241 -11.36 1.65 15.83
CA ILE A 241 -10.39 0.53 15.70
C ILE A 241 -10.31 -0.30 16.99
N TRP A 242 -10.56 0.32 18.15
CA TRP A 242 -10.64 -0.36 19.45
C TRP A 242 -11.88 -1.24 19.61
N TRP A 243 -13.02 -0.89 18.99
CA TRP A 243 -14.16 -1.80 18.90
C TRP A 243 -13.77 -3.04 18.11
N TRP A 244 -13.12 -2.89 16.95
CA TRP A 244 -12.63 -4.03 16.16
C TRP A 244 -11.55 -4.86 16.86
N ILE A 245 -10.59 -4.26 17.56
CA ILE A 245 -9.58 -4.99 18.35
C ILE A 245 -10.22 -5.69 19.56
N SER A 246 -11.18 -5.06 20.23
CA SER A 246 -11.91 -5.66 21.35
C SER A 246 -12.82 -6.79 20.89
N MET A 247 -13.51 -6.61 19.75
CA MET A 247 -14.34 -7.63 19.10
C MET A 247 -13.49 -8.78 18.57
N ARG A 248 -12.31 -8.50 17.99
CA ARG A 248 -11.33 -9.52 17.61
C ARG A 248 -10.81 -10.28 18.83
N ARG A 249 -10.46 -9.60 19.93
CA ARG A 249 -10.08 -10.28 21.20
C ARG A 249 -11.23 -11.06 21.83
N PHE A 250 -12.48 -10.62 21.65
CA PHE A 250 -13.67 -11.35 22.08
C PHE A 250 -13.89 -12.60 21.19
N ARG A 251 -13.67 -12.49 19.88
CA ARG A 251 -13.73 -13.57 18.90
C ARG A 251 -12.58 -14.57 19.08
N GLU A 252 -11.37 -14.11 19.34
CA GLU A 252 -10.19 -14.92 19.71
C GLU A 252 -10.39 -15.58 21.08
N ARG A 253 -11.04 -14.92 22.06
CA ARG A 253 -11.45 -15.58 23.30
C ARG A 253 -12.53 -16.63 23.07
N GLN A 254 -13.52 -16.38 22.22
CA GLN A 254 -14.51 -17.40 21.84
C GLN A 254 -13.87 -18.55 21.05
N GLN A 255 -12.89 -18.29 20.18
CA GLN A 255 -12.17 -19.31 19.41
C GLN A 255 -11.21 -20.12 20.30
N ASN A 256 -10.50 -19.48 21.24
CA ASN A 256 -9.63 -20.17 22.19
C ASN A 256 -10.44 -20.89 23.30
N GLN A 257 -11.64 -20.42 23.65
CA GLN A 257 -12.62 -21.17 24.46
C GLN A 257 -13.31 -22.29 23.66
N ARG A 258 -13.18 -22.31 22.33
CA ARG A 258 -13.50 -23.46 21.46
C ARG A 258 -12.27 -24.33 21.17
N GLY A 259 -11.13 -24.06 21.81
CA GLY A 259 -10.00 -24.98 21.84
C GLY A 259 -10.29 -26.17 22.77
N TRP A 260 -9.94 -27.38 22.32
CA TRP A 260 -10.30 -28.69 22.91
C TRP A 260 -9.64 -29.03 24.27
N GLY A 261 -9.41 -28.02 25.13
CA GLY A 261 -8.87 -28.20 26.48
C GLY A 261 -9.59 -27.40 27.59
N ALA A 262 -10.53 -26.52 27.25
CA ALA A 262 -11.05 -25.51 28.19
C ALA A 262 -12.58 -25.44 28.31
N THR A 263 -13.29 -26.57 28.24
CA THR A 263 -14.32 -26.90 29.23
C THR A 263 -14.74 -28.37 29.14
N ARG A 264 -14.69 -29.05 30.28
CA ARG A 264 -15.09 -30.45 30.47
C ARG A 264 -16.62 -30.57 30.58
N ASN A 265 -17.36 -29.92 29.68
CA ASN A 265 -18.82 -29.98 29.68
C ASN A 265 -19.31 -31.05 28.70
N ARG A 266 -20.19 -31.91 29.22
CA ARG A 266 -20.54 -33.24 28.69
C ARG A 266 -21.64 -33.16 27.63
N GLU A 267 -21.49 -32.27 26.65
CA GLU A 267 -22.48 -32.08 25.58
C GLU A 267 -22.19 -33.02 24.40
N SER A 268 -22.76 -34.23 24.53
CA SER A 268 -23.17 -35.16 23.47
C SER A 268 -22.40 -35.17 22.14
N VAL A 269 -21.65 -36.27 21.92
CA VAL A 269 -21.02 -36.68 20.66
C VAL A 269 -22.02 -36.81 19.47
N SER A 270 -23.33 -36.84 19.72
CA SER A 270 -24.37 -36.95 18.69
C SER A 270 -24.55 -35.73 17.77
N SER A 271 -23.90 -34.59 18.06
CA SER A 271 -24.05 -33.35 17.26
C SER A 271 -23.38 -33.38 15.87
N TRP A 272 -22.54 -34.38 15.60
CA TRP A 272 -21.81 -34.47 14.31
C TRP A 272 -22.73 -34.68 13.10
N SER A 273 -23.87 -35.37 13.29
CA SER A 273 -24.87 -35.62 12.24
C SER A 273 -25.60 -34.35 11.79
N ASN A 274 -26.02 -33.50 12.73
CA ASN A 274 -26.76 -32.26 12.46
C ASN A 274 -25.90 -31.15 11.84
N ASN A 275 -24.57 -31.25 11.94
CA ASN A 275 -23.69 -30.26 11.35
C ASN A 275 -23.56 -30.40 9.82
N ARG A 276 -24.17 -31.42 9.18
CA ARG A 276 -24.07 -31.67 7.72
C ARG A 276 -24.62 -30.55 6.82
N SER A 277 -25.62 -29.79 7.26
CA SER A 277 -26.15 -28.66 6.48
C SER A 277 -25.14 -27.50 6.37
N SER A 278 -24.28 -27.30 7.38
CA SER A 278 -23.28 -26.24 7.36
C SER A 278 -22.18 -26.47 6.33
N TRP A 279 -21.91 -27.71 5.90
CA TRP A 279 -20.89 -28.01 4.87
C TRP A 279 -21.21 -27.39 3.51
N ARG A 280 -22.47 -27.49 3.07
CA ARG A 280 -22.90 -26.88 1.80
C ARG A 280 -22.88 -25.35 1.89
N GLN A 281 -23.27 -24.81 3.05
CA GLN A 281 -23.27 -23.37 3.29
C GLN A 281 -21.84 -22.82 3.33
N GLN A 282 -20.90 -23.51 3.98
CA GLN A 282 -19.49 -23.12 4.05
C GLN A 282 -18.75 -23.30 2.72
N LEU A 283 -19.13 -24.28 1.89
CA LEU A 283 -18.66 -24.37 0.49
C LEU A 283 -19.20 -23.22 -0.38
N ALA A 284 -20.44 -22.78 -0.15
CA ALA A 284 -20.99 -21.59 -0.79
C ALA A 284 -20.27 -20.31 -0.32
N ASP A 285 -19.96 -20.19 0.98
CA ASP A 285 -19.16 -19.10 1.53
C ASP A 285 -17.78 -19.04 0.87
N ILE A 286 -17.06 -20.17 0.77
CA ILE A 286 -15.75 -20.26 0.07
C ILE A 286 -15.88 -19.88 -1.41
N ARG A 287 -16.95 -20.29 -2.10
CA ARG A 287 -17.20 -19.90 -3.50
C ARG A 287 -17.51 -18.40 -3.62
N SER A 288 -18.12 -17.79 -2.61
CA SER A 288 -18.34 -16.34 -2.53
C SER A 288 -17.04 -15.55 -2.24
N GLU A 289 -16.19 -16.03 -1.33
CA GLU A 289 -14.86 -15.46 -1.06
C GLU A 289 -13.97 -15.51 -2.31
N ARG A 290 -14.04 -16.60 -3.09
CA ARG A 290 -13.32 -16.71 -4.38
C ARG A 290 -13.89 -15.78 -5.46
N SER A 291 -15.17 -15.42 -5.37
CA SER A 291 -15.79 -14.45 -6.29
C SER A 291 -15.36 -13.00 -5.96
N GLN A 292 -15.13 -12.68 -4.69
CA GLN A 292 -14.57 -11.39 -4.25
C GLN A 292 -13.08 -11.23 -4.57
N ALA A 293 -12.38 -12.30 -4.95
CA ALA A 293 -10.96 -12.24 -5.31
C ALA A 293 -10.67 -11.58 -6.68
N TYR A 294 -11.69 -11.18 -7.44
CA TYR A 294 -11.51 -10.53 -8.75
C TYR A 294 -11.49 -8.98 -8.69
N ASP A 295 -11.92 -8.37 -7.59
CA ASP A 295 -11.82 -6.90 -7.37
C ASP A 295 -10.46 -6.49 -6.75
N GLU A 296 -9.36 -7.22 -7.01
CA GLU A 296 -8.04 -6.84 -6.48
C GLU A 296 -7.51 -5.51 -7.02
N ASN A 297 -8.07 -5.03 -8.15
CA ASN A 297 -7.80 -3.70 -8.70
C ASN A 297 -8.42 -2.55 -7.87
N GLU A 298 -9.43 -2.82 -7.04
CA GLU A 298 -10.11 -1.81 -6.20
C GLU A 298 -9.67 -1.81 -4.73
N LYS A 299 -8.59 -2.53 -4.39
CA LYS A 299 -7.98 -2.47 -3.05
C LYS A 299 -7.55 -1.03 -2.72
N GLY A 300 -8.36 -0.33 -1.93
CA GLY A 300 -8.08 1.05 -1.51
C GLY A 300 -6.74 1.17 -0.77
N ILE A 301 -6.09 2.34 -0.88
CA ILE A 301 -4.72 2.61 -0.38
C ILE A 301 -4.50 2.15 1.07
N LEU A 302 -5.51 2.27 1.94
CA LEU A 302 -5.43 1.79 3.33
C LEU A 302 -5.31 0.27 3.42
N SER A 303 -6.09 -0.48 2.63
CA SER A 303 -5.98 -1.95 2.58
C SER A 303 -4.62 -2.39 2.03
N VAL A 304 -4.09 -1.67 1.04
CA VAL A 304 -2.74 -1.87 0.50
C VAL A 304 -1.67 -1.64 1.57
N ALA A 305 -1.73 -0.53 2.30
CA ALA A 305 -0.78 -0.24 3.38
C ALA A 305 -0.88 -1.23 4.56
N VAL A 306 -2.09 -1.66 4.93
CA VAL A 306 -2.32 -2.68 5.96
C VAL A 306 -1.78 -4.04 5.51
N GLU A 307 -2.01 -4.43 4.25
CA GLU A 307 -1.50 -5.68 3.70
C GLU A 307 0.04 -5.67 3.56
N PHE A 308 0.64 -4.53 3.23
CA PHE A 308 2.10 -4.37 3.20
C PHE A 308 2.72 -4.54 4.61
N LEU A 309 2.15 -3.86 5.62
CA LEU A 309 2.66 -3.87 6.99
C LEU A 309 2.44 -5.20 7.72
N PHE A 310 1.21 -5.72 7.67
CA PHE A 310 0.76 -6.85 8.50
C PHE A 310 0.56 -8.14 7.70
N GLY A 311 0.47 -8.05 6.37
CA GLY A 311 0.24 -9.17 5.48
C GLY A 311 -1.21 -9.33 5.05
N PRO A 312 -1.44 -10.23 4.08
CA PRO A 312 -2.78 -10.69 3.79
C PRO A 312 -3.33 -11.39 5.02
N THR A 313 -4.64 -11.25 5.23
CA THR A 313 -5.41 -12.09 6.14
C THR A 313 -5.56 -13.50 5.56
N GLN A 314 -4.45 -14.19 5.33
CA GLN A 314 -4.45 -15.60 4.94
C GLN A 314 -4.92 -16.44 6.13
N SER A 315 -6.19 -16.80 6.12
CA SER A 315 -6.59 -18.14 6.55
C SER A 315 -5.77 -19.15 5.71
N GLY A 316 -4.98 -19.99 6.39
CA GLY A 316 -4.56 -21.25 5.79
C GLY A 316 -5.78 -22.16 5.56
N PRO A 317 -5.61 -23.36 4.98
CA PRO A 317 -6.70 -24.33 4.90
C PRO A 317 -7.30 -24.50 6.30
N SER A 318 -8.62 -24.32 6.39
CA SER A 318 -9.31 -24.38 7.68
C SER A 318 -9.07 -25.74 8.32
N GLU A 319 -9.05 -25.82 9.66
CA GLU A 319 -8.90 -27.10 10.36
C GLU A 319 -9.91 -28.14 9.83
N PHE A 320 -11.13 -27.69 9.55
CA PHE A 320 -12.18 -28.44 8.87
C PHE A 320 -11.78 -28.99 7.49
N GLN A 321 -11.17 -28.18 6.61
CA GLN A 321 -10.63 -28.66 5.34
C GLN A 321 -9.54 -29.71 5.55
N LYS A 322 -8.61 -29.50 6.49
CA LYS A 322 -7.57 -30.50 6.82
C LYS A 322 -8.19 -31.83 7.26
N TRP A 323 -9.21 -31.80 8.13
CA TRP A 323 -9.93 -32.98 8.56
C TRP A 323 -10.65 -33.66 7.40
N LYS A 324 -11.27 -32.92 6.49
CA LYS A 324 -11.87 -33.47 5.27
C LYS A 324 -10.84 -34.18 4.38
N MET A 325 -9.64 -33.61 4.19
CA MET A 325 -8.59 -34.27 3.40
C MET A 325 -8.08 -35.55 4.10
N ARG A 326 -8.01 -35.56 5.44
CA ARG A 326 -7.69 -36.76 6.23
C ARG A 326 -8.77 -37.84 6.10
N GLU A 327 -10.04 -37.46 6.12
CA GLU A 327 -11.17 -38.36 5.91
C GLU A 327 -11.07 -39.05 4.55
N VAL A 328 -10.92 -38.28 3.48
CA VAL A 328 -10.80 -38.83 2.12
C VAL A 328 -9.53 -39.67 1.94
N ALA A 329 -8.43 -39.28 2.60
CA ALA A 329 -7.24 -40.11 2.66
C ALA A 329 -7.52 -41.48 3.30
N ILE A 330 -8.14 -41.52 4.49
CA ILE A 330 -8.50 -42.77 5.19
C ILE A 330 -9.47 -43.61 4.35
N VAL A 331 -10.47 -42.98 3.74
CA VAL A 331 -11.43 -43.66 2.88
C VAL A 331 -10.72 -44.29 1.69
N SER A 332 -9.92 -43.53 0.95
CA SER A 332 -9.17 -44.06 -0.21
C SER A 332 -8.10 -45.08 0.16
N THR A 333 -7.51 -45.03 1.36
CA THR A 333 -6.62 -46.10 1.84
C THR A 333 -7.39 -47.39 2.14
N ALA A 334 -8.52 -47.29 2.86
CA ALA A 334 -9.36 -48.42 3.22
C ALA A 334 -10.02 -49.09 2.00
N THR A 335 -10.55 -48.32 1.04
CA THR A 335 -11.15 -48.90 -0.18
C THR A 335 -10.13 -49.70 -1.00
N ARG A 336 -8.85 -49.27 -1.01
CA ARG A 336 -7.77 -50.01 -1.70
C ARG A 336 -7.40 -51.31 -0.98
N SER A 337 -7.46 -51.36 0.35
CA SER A 337 -7.23 -52.57 1.15
C SER A 337 -8.50 -53.44 1.34
N GLN A 338 -9.39 -53.43 0.33
CA GLN A 338 -10.67 -54.17 0.32
C GLN A 338 -11.58 -53.89 1.54
N GLY A 339 -11.49 -52.67 2.08
CA GLY A 339 -12.32 -52.17 3.17
C GLY A 339 -11.91 -52.61 4.57
N GLU A 340 -10.89 -53.45 4.72
CA GLU A 340 -10.67 -54.16 5.98
C GLU A 340 -9.76 -53.40 6.97
N ARG A 341 -8.63 -52.83 6.51
CA ARG A 341 -7.57 -52.33 7.42
C ARG A 341 -6.78 -51.15 6.87
N VAL A 342 -6.47 -50.16 7.71
CA VAL A 342 -5.55 -49.04 7.40
C VAL A 342 -4.37 -49.09 8.38
N ARG A 343 -3.12 -49.04 7.90
CA ARG A 343 -1.93 -49.01 8.78
C ARG A 343 -1.71 -47.61 9.32
N VAL A 344 -1.18 -47.49 10.53
CA VAL A 344 -0.64 -46.22 11.06
C VAL A 344 0.35 -45.56 10.09
N LEU A 345 1.17 -46.38 9.40
CA LEU A 345 2.11 -45.92 8.38
C LEU A 345 1.43 -45.20 7.20
N ASP A 346 0.27 -45.68 6.77
CA ASP A 346 -0.50 -45.08 5.66
C ASP A 346 -1.06 -43.69 6.05
N LEU A 347 -1.16 -43.38 7.35
CA LEU A 347 -1.66 -42.10 7.87
C LEU A 347 -0.57 -41.03 8.01
N LEU A 348 0.71 -41.41 8.08
CA LEU A 348 1.84 -40.49 8.33
C LEU A 348 1.93 -39.28 7.37
N PRO A 349 1.63 -39.39 6.05
CA PRO A 349 1.62 -38.24 5.17
C PRO A 349 0.62 -37.16 5.60
N TYR A 350 -0.51 -37.53 6.23
CA TYR A 350 -1.65 -36.64 6.50
C TYR A 350 -1.57 -35.93 7.86
N VAL A 351 -0.49 -36.15 8.61
CA VAL A 351 -0.23 -35.58 9.92
C VAL A 351 0.33 -34.15 9.79
N ASP A 352 -0.01 -33.25 10.73
CA ASP A 352 0.51 -31.87 10.73
C ASP A 352 2.05 -31.81 10.88
N ASN A 353 2.65 -32.67 11.70
CA ASN A 353 4.10 -32.75 11.89
C ASN A 353 4.59 -34.19 11.69
N PRO A 354 4.86 -34.62 10.45
CA PRO A 354 5.39 -35.96 10.20
C PRO A 354 6.77 -36.13 10.84
N PRO A 355 7.07 -37.32 11.42
CA PRO A 355 8.31 -37.58 12.12
C PRO A 355 9.53 -37.49 11.20
N ASP A 356 10.68 -37.15 11.77
CA ASP A 356 11.93 -37.08 11.00
C ASP A 356 12.38 -38.48 10.54
N MET A 357 12.91 -38.57 9.32
CA MET A 357 13.32 -39.84 8.73
C MET A 357 14.32 -40.59 9.63
N LYS A 358 15.23 -39.85 10.27
CA LYS A 358 16.23 -40.42 11.19
C LYS A 358 15.60 -41.06 12.43
N THR A 359 14.51 -40.49 12.94
CA THR A 359 13.78 -41.04 14.08
C THR A 359 12.96 -42.26 13.65
N PHE A 360 12.33 -42.18 12.48
CA PHE A 360 11.58 -43.29 11.88
C PHE A 360 12.44 -44.55 11.65
N TYR A 361 13.68 -44.40 11.14
CA TYR A 361 14.58 -45.55 10.96
C TYR A 361 15.13 -46.14 12.28
N LYS A 362 15.18 -45.35 13.36
CA LYS A 362 15.65 -45.83 14.68
C LYS A 362 14.58 -46.63 15.41
N ASP A 363 13.33 -46.15 15.35
CA ASP A 363 12.21 -46.77 16.04
C ASP A 363 10.91 -46.58 15.23
N PRO A 364 10.67 -47.39 14.18
CA PRO A 364 9.42 -47.35 13.41
C PRO A 364 8.22 -47.76 14.28
N SER A 365 8.49 -48.46 15.40
CA SER A 365 7.48 -48.84 16.39
C SER A 365 6.98 -47.64 17.20
N HIS A 366 7.83 -46.76 17.70
CA HIS A 366 7.40 -45.68 18.59
C HIS A 366 7.09 -44.38 17.84
N CYS A 367 7.73 -44.13 16.70
CA CYS A 367 7.76 -42.79 16.11
C CYS A 367 6.52 -42.40 15.28
N GLY A 368 5.63 -43.35 14.94
CA GLY A 368 4.47 -43.06 14.09
C GLY A 368 3.12 -43.02 14.81
N SER A 369 3.02 -43.58 16.02
CA SER A 369 1.75 -43.76 16.71
C SER A 369 1.21 -42.47 17.33
N THR A 370 2.07 -41.67 17.97
CA THR A 370 1.66 -40.50 18.77
C THR A 370 0.92 -39.44 17.96
N GLU A 371 1.40 -39.14 16.77
CA GLU A 371 0.86 -38.09 15.93
C GLU A 371 -0.29 -38.60 15.04
N CYS A 372 -0.28 -39.88 14.66
CA CYS A 372 -1.42 -40.52 13.99
C CYS A 372 -2.61 -40.76 14.94
N LEU A 373 -2.37 -40.92 16.24
CA LEU A 373 -3.44 -41.09 17.24
C LEU A 373 -4.45 -39.93 17.23
N GLY A 374 -4.02 -38.70 16.92
CA GLY A 374 -4.94 -37.56 16.75
C GLY A 374 -5.91 -37.75 15.58
N ILE A 375 -5.48 -38.43 14.51
CA ILE A 375 -6.34 -38.78 13.36
C ILE A 375 -7.23 -39.97 13.70
N ILE A 376 -6.67 -41.02 14.32
CA ILE A 376 -7.40 -42.24 14.69
C ILE A 376 -8.52 -41.94 15.67
N THR A 377 -8.25 -41.12 16.70
CA THR A 377 -9.25 -40.70 17.70
C THR A 377 -10.32 -39.77 17.14
N HIS A 378 -9.98 -38.87 16.22
CA HIS A 378 -10.96 -38.01 15.55
C HIS A 378 -12.00 -38.80 14.73
N PHE A 379 -11.60 -39.92 14.13
CA PHE A 379 -12.46 -40.75 13.27
C PHE A 379 -12.90 -42.07 13.92
N ASN A 380 -12.84 -42.17 15.25
CA ASN A 380 -13.27 -43.36 16.01
C ASN A 380 -12.66 -44.69 15.51
N GLY A 381 -11.38 -44.67 15.12
CA GLY A 381 -10.69 -45.84 14.56
C GLY A 381 -10.54 -46.97 15.57
N ILE A 382 -11.04 -48.16 15.22
CA ILE A 382 -11.01 -49.37 16.06
C ILE A 382 -9.75 -50.17 15.73
N PRO A 383 -8.89 -50.52 16.72
CA PRO A 383 -7.70 -51.33 16.47
C PRO A 383 -8.08 -52.76 16.04
N CYS A 384 -7.43 -53.25 14.98
CA CYS A 384 -7.58 -54.62 14.48
C CYS A 384 -6.27 -55.41 14.71
N GLY A 385 -6.34 -56.40 15.61
CA GLY A 385 -5.19 -57.24 15.97
C GLY A 385 -4.31 -56.63 17.06
N ILE A 386 -3.54 -57.51 17.74
CA ILE A 386 -2.69 -57.16 18.88
C ILE A 386 -1.32 -56.63 18.43
N VAL A 387 -0.85 -57.01 17.25
CA VAL A 387 0.55 -56.82 16.81
C VAL A 387 0.70 -55.70 15.76
N ASP A 388 -0.25 -55.58 14.83
CA ASP A 388 0.05 -55.00 13.51
C ASP A 388 -0.38 -53.55 13.27
N ARG A 389 -0.88 -52.84 14.31
CA ARG A 389 -1.22 -51.38 14.23
C ARG A 389 -2.19 -51.02 13.09
N HIS A 390 -3.07 -51.95 12.76
CA HIS A 390 -4.15 -51.72 11.81
C HIS A 390 -5.36 -51.10 12.53
N PHE A 391 -6.03 -50.17 11.87
CA PHE A 391 -7.28 -49.57 12.35
C PHE A 391 -8.38 -49.70 11.30
N ILE A 392 -9.60 -49.92 11.78
CA ILE A 392 -10.82 -49.98 10.97
C ILE A 392 -11.65 -48.73 11.29
N PHE A 393 -12.22 -48.10 10.26
CA PHE A 393 -13.00 -46.88 10.37
C PHE A 393 -14.44 -47.12 9.91
N PRO A 394 -15.25 -47.91 10.64
CA PRO A 394 -16.57 -48.36 10.17
C PRO A 394 -17.53 -47.19 9.89
N GLU A 395 -17.49 -46.14 10.72
CA GLU A 395 -18.30 -44.93 10.54
C GLU A 395 -17.94 -44.17 9.25
N LEU A 396 -16.68 -44.18 8.82
CA LEU A 396 -16.26 -43.59 7.55
C LEU A 396 -16.64 -44.48 6.36
N MET A 397 -16.51 -45.80 6.49
CA MET A 397 -16.86 -46.74 5.41
C MET A 397 -18.35 -46.68 5.08
N GLN A 398 -19.21 -46.55 6.10
CA GLN A 398 -20.65 -46.33 5.91
C GLN A 398 -20.99 -45.01 5.18
N GLN A 399 -20.09 -44.01 5.20
CA GLN A 399 -20.29 -42.71 4.55
C GLN A 399 -19.65 -42.62 3.15
N CYS A 400 -18.71 -43.53 2.84
CA CYS A 400 -17.93 -43.57 1.60
C CYS A 400 -18.76 -43.42 0.32
N GLY A 401 -19.93 -44.07 0.26
CA GLY A 401 -20.83 -44.03 -0.92
C GLY A 401 -21.34 -42.62 -1.30
N SER A 402 -21.18 -41.62 -0.42
CA SER A 402 -21.54 -40.21 -0.70
C SER A 402 -20.32 -39.29 -0.89
N LEU A 403 -19.12 -39.74 -0.54
CA LEU A 403 -17.90 -38.92 -0.54
C LEU A 403 -17.18 -38.91 -1.90
N GLN A 404 -17.34 -39.97 -2.69
CA GLN A 404 -16.60 -40.16 -3.95
C GLN A 404 -16.88 -39.04 -4.96
N SER A 405 -18.13 -38.60 -5.10
CA SER A 405 -18.50 -37.46 -5.97
C SER A 405 -18.02 -36.10 -5.45
N SER A 406 -17.77 -35.96 -4.14
CA SER A 406 -17.16 -34.73 -3.60
C SER A 406 -15.67 -34.67 -3.91
N PHE A 407 -14.97 -35.81 -4.00
CA PHE A 407 -13.52 -35.83 -4.23
C PHE A 407 -13.12 -35.35 -5.63
N GLU A 408 -13.93 -35.66 -6.64
CA GLU A 408 -13.76 -35.12 -8.01
C GLU A 408 -13.87 -33.59 -8.04
N GLU A 409 -14.73 -32.98 -7.19
CA GLU A 409 -14.82 -31.51 -7.07
C GLU A 409 -13.58 -30.89 -6.39
N PHE A 410 -12.87 -31.60 -5.50
CA PHE A 410 -11.61 -31.11 -4.91
C PHE A 410 -10.40 -31.28 -5.83
N SER A 411 -10.30 -32.40 -6.53
CA SER A 411 -9.17 -32.66 -7.45
C SER A 411 -9.15 -31.68 -8.62
N ASN A 412 -10.31 -31.22 -9.09
CA ASN A 412 -10.43 -30.16 -10.09
C ASN A 412 -10.17 -28.72 -9.54
N LEU A 413 -9.88 -28.56 -8.24
CA LEU A 413 -9.79 -27.25 -7.59
C LEU A 413 -8.35 -26.78 -7.32
N GLU A 414 -7.35 -27.65 -7.49
CA GLU A 414 -6.03 -27.56 -6.84
C GLU A 414 -4.80 -27.46 -7.76
N ASP A 415 -4.95 -27.16 -9.05
CA ASP A 415 -3.82 -26.82 -9.95
C ASP A 415 -3.24 -25.43 -9.64
N MET A 416 -2.65 -25.29 -8.44
CA MET A 416 -1.89 -24.13 -7.96
C MET A 416 -0.45 -24.55 -7.63
N SER A 417 0.13 -25.41 -8.46
CA SER A 417 1.50 -25.88 -8.34
C SER A 417 2.46 -24.98 -9.13
N GLY A 418 3.51 -24.47 -8.48
CA GLY A 418 4.81 -24.39 -9.17
C GLY A 418 5.59 -23.08 -9.19
N SER A 419 5.03 -21.90 -8.87
CA SER A 419 5.86 -20.67 -8.83
C SER A 419 6.44 -20.39 -7.44
N HIS A 420 7.75 -20.58 -7.28
CA HIS A 420 8.48 -20.42 -6.01
C HIS A 420 8.73 -18.96 -5.57
N SER A 421 7.89 -18.02 -6.01
CA SER A 421 7.97 -16.62 -5.59
C SER A 421 7.65 -16.48 -4.10
N PHE A 422 8.69 -16.24 -3.29
CA PHE A 422 8.53 -15.96 -1.84
C PHE A 422 7.80 -14.64 -1.56
N PHE A 423 7.90 -13.68 -2.48
CA PHE A 423 7.44 -12.30 -2.30
C PHE A 423 5.99 -12.09 -2.76
N PHE A 424 5.63 -12.67 -3.90
CA PHE A 424 4.35 -12.45 -4.58
C PHE A 424 3.62 -13.77 -4.84
N LEU A 425 2.29 -13.79 -4.74
CA LEU A 425 1.51 -14.82 -5.43
C LEU A 425 1.78 -14.70 -6.94
N PRO A 426 1.97 -15.82 -7.67
CA PRO A 426 1.92 -15.76 -9.13
C PRO A 426 0.52 -15.28 -9.57
N HIS A 427 0.46 -14.22 -10.37
CA HIS A 427 -0.76 -13.84 -11.08
C HIS A 427 -0.95 -14.82 -12.24
N ASP A 428 -1.96 -15.67 -12.12
CA ASP A 428 -2.72 -16.25 -13.24
C ASP A 428 -1.96 -17.02 -14.35
N GLU A 429 -0.98 -17.84 -13.98
CA GLU A 429 -0.61 -19.02 -14.80
C GLU A 429 -1.57 -20.20 -14.52
N TYR A 430 -2.87 -19.96 -14.67
CA TYR A 430 -3.95 -20.97 -14.59
C TYR A 430 -4.19 -21.68 -15.95
N LEU A 431 -3.17 -21.78 -16.81
CA LEU A 431 -3.31 -22.27 -18.18
C LEU A 431 -2.48 -23.53 -18.45
N ASN A 432 -3.17 -24.67 -18.37
CA ASN A 432 -2.87 -25.91 -19.07
C ASN A 432 -1.64 -26.73 -18.63
N LEU A 433 -1.55 -27.08 -17.33
CA LEU A 433 -0.93 -28.37 -16.97
C LEU A 433 -1.92 -29.52 -17.25
N GLY A 434 -2.10 -29.84 -18.53
CA GLY A 434 -3.08 -30.85 -18.95
C GLY A 434 -2.66 -32.27 -18.56
N ASN A 435 -3.48 -32.93 -17.71
CA ASN A 435 -3.69 -34.37 -17.52
C ASN A 435 -2.50 -35.34 -17.32
N ASP A 436 -1.24 -34.95 -17.55
CA ASP A 436 -0.08 -35.84 -17.52
C ASP A 436 0.58 -35.89 -16.11
N VAL A 437 -0.28 -35.92 -15.08
CA VAL A 437 0.14 -36.08 -13.68
C VAL A 437 0.64 -37.50 -13.48
N SER A 438 1.92 -37.69 -13.81
CA SER A 438 2.66 -38.91 -13.55
C SER A 438 2.50 -39.31 -12.07
N ARG A 439 2.14 -40.58 -11.82
CA ARG A 439 1.74 -41.14 -10.51
C ARG A 439 2.79 -41.05 -9.38
N LYS A 440 3.90 -40.36 -9.59
CA LYS A 440 5.01 -40.16 -8.66
C LYS A 440 4.94 -38.83 -7.90
N GLU A 441 4.09 -37.89 -8.31
CA GLU A 441 3.98 -36.62 -7.60
C GLU A 441 3.06 -36.74 -6.37
N LEU A 442 3.44 -36.02 -5.31
CA LEU A 442 2.66 -35.97 -4.09
C LEU A 442 1.31 -35.28 -4.40
N PRO A 443 0.15 -35.85 -4.04
CA PRO A 443 -1.13 -35.21 -4.35
C PRO A 443 -1.17 -33.75 -3.86
N PRO A 444 -1.69 -32.78 -4.63
CA PRO A 444 -1.58 -31.35 -4.31
C PRO A 444 -2.02 -30.99 -2.88
N TYR A 445 -3.16 -31.53 -2.42
CA TYR A 445 -3.68 -31.38 -1.05
C TYR A 445 -2.76 -31.81 0.10
N LEU A 446 -1.74 -32.65 -0.14
CA LEU A 446 -0.74 -33.04 0.87
C LEU A 446 0.37 -31.99 1.03
N TYR A 447 0.52 -31.09 0.06
CA TYR A 447 1.55 -30.06 0.05
C TYR A 447 1.08 -28.83 0.83
N GLU A 448 1.75 -28.48 1.93
CA GLU A 448 1.54 -27.17 2.57
C GLU A 448 2.06 -26.06 1.66
N SER A 449 1.16 -25.27 1.09
CA SER A 449 1.47 -24.05 0.33
C SER A 449 2.44 -23.14 1.10
N THR A 450 3.36 -22.47 0.43
CA THR A 450 4.23 -21.47 1.05
C THR A 450 3.45 -20.24 1.49
N LEU A 451 3.71 -19.75 2.71
CA LEU A 451 3.20 -18.46 3.16
C LEU A 451 3.85 -17.35 2.35
N CYS A 452 3.05 -16.52 1.71
CA CYS A 452 3.55 -15.42 0.91
C CYS A 452 3.67 -14.15 1.77
N LEU A 453 4.69 -13.33 1.51
CA LEU A 453 4.84 -12.06 2.22
C LEU A 453 3.65 -11.14 1.96
N THR A 454 3.17 -11.09 0.72
CA THR A 454 2.02 -10.26 0.34
C THR A 454 1.23 -10.88 -0.82
N LYS A 455 -0.06 -10.55 -0.95
CA LYS A 455 -0.83 -10.68 -2.20
C LYS A 455 -0.95 -9.35 -2.95
N LEU A 456 -0.23 -8.31 -2.51
CA LEU A 456 -0.14 -7.07 -3.28
C LEU A 456 0.53 -7.34 -4.62
N SER A 457 0.06 -6.64 -5.65
CA SER A 457 0.73 -6.67 -6.95
C SER A 457 2.17 -6.16 -6.79
N GLN A 458 3.08 -6.60 -7.66
CA GLN A 458 4.47 -6.15 -7.62
C GLN A 458 4.57 -4.61 -7.69
N GLN A 459 3.69 -3.97 -8.45
CA GLN A 459 3.61 -2.51 -8.53
C GLN A 459 3.17 -1.88 -7.20
N GLN A 460 2.10 -2.37 -6.56
CA GLN A 460 1.64 -1.90 -5.25
C GLN A 460 2.72 -2.06 -4.16
N PHE A 461 3.41 -3.21 -4.14
CA PHE A 461 4.50 -3.45 -3.20
C PHE A 461 5.68 -2.49 -3.40
N VAL A 462 6.10 -2.27 -4.66
CA VAL A 462 7.16 -1.31 -4.99
C VAL A 462 6.73 0.12 -4.63
N GLN A 463 5.48 0.51 -4.90
CA GLN A 463 4.93 1.81 -4.50
C GLN A 463 4.99 2.00 -2.98
N CYS A 464 4.62 1.00 -2.17
CA CYS A 464 4.78 1.06 -0.71
C CYS A 464 6.25 1.22 -0.30
N CYS A 465 7.17 0.43 -0.88
CA CYS A 465 8.61 0.57 -0.61
C CYS A 465 9.16 1.96 -0.94
N VAL A 466 8.78 2.52 -2.10
CA VAL A 466 9.18 3.87 -2.53
C VAL A 466 8.57 4.94 -1.61
N LEU A 467 7.29 4.83 -1.25
CA LEU A 467 6.62 5.77 -0.34
C LEU A 467 7.31 5.80 1.04
N ASN A 468 7.72 4.64 1.56
CA ASN A 468 8.45 4.56 2.83
C ASN A 468 9.85 5.16 2.75
N LEU A 469 10.55 4.92 1.63
CA LEU A 469 11.87 5.50 1.38
C LEU A 469 11.79 7.03 1.27
N LEU A 470 10.81 7.55 0.54
CA LEU A 470 10.52 8.98 0.43
C LEU A 470 10.14 9.60 1.79
N ASN A 471 9.33 8.92 2.59
CA ASN A 471 8.99 9.38 3.94
C ASN A 471 10.24 9.46 4.85
N TYR A 472 11.08 8.42 4.84
CA TYR A 472 12.33 8.40 5.60
C TYR A 472 13.33 9.48 5.14
N ILE A 473 13.55 9.63 3.84
CA ILE A 473 14.40 10.68 3.27
C ILE A 473 13.83 12.07 3.59
N GLY A 474 12.52 12.26 3.48
CA GLY A 474 11.83 13.50 3.82
C GLY A 474 12.06 13.92 5.27
N ILE A 475 12.00 12.98 6.21
CA ILE A 475 12.32 13.21 7.63
C ILE A 475 13.79 13.60 7.82
N LEU A 476 14.72 12.93 7.14
CA LEU A 476 16.15 13.28 7.18
C LEU A 476 16.42 14.69 6.63
N MET A 477 15.79 15.06 5.51
CA MET A 477 15.90 16.39 4.92
C MET A 477 15.32 17.45 5.85
N LEU A 478 14.09 17.26 6.36
CA LEU A 478 13.46 18.17 7.34
C LEU A 478 14.31 18.36 8.59
N ARG A 479 14.87 17.27 9.14
CA ARG A 479 15.82 17.32 10.26
C ARG A 479 17.04 18.16 9.91
N SER A 480 17.63 17.97 8.73
CA SER A 480 18.80 18.75 8.28
C SER A 480 18.50 20.24 8.08
N SER A 481 17.29 20.60 7.65
CA SER A 481 16.87 22.01 7.44
C SER A 481 16.63 22.80 8.75
N VAL A 482 16.39 22.11 9.87
CA VAL A 482 16.06 22.73 11.18
C VAL A 482 17.26 22.75 12.14
N VAL A 483 18.29 21.91 11.92
CA VAL A 483 19.54 21.97 12.68
C VAL A 483 20.28 23.29 12.41
N LYS A 484 21.10 23.74 13.37
CA LYS A 484 21.89 25.00 13.27
C LYS A 484 22.65 25.10 11.94
N GLY A 485 22.51 26.24 11.26
CA GLY A 485 23.02 26.44 9.90
C GLY A 485 22.07 26.01 8.77
N GLY A 486 20.94 25.37 9.09
CA GLY A 486 19.87 25.07 8.16
C GLY A 486 18.97 26.29 7.84
N SER A 487 18.20 26.20 6.77
CA SER A 487 17.34 27.28 6.26
C SER A 487 16.17 27.67 7.18
N LEU A 488 15.87 26.87 8.20
CA LEU A 488 14.79 27.07 9.16
C LEU A 488 15.34 27.17 10.59
N GLU A 489 16.36 27.99 10.81
CA GLU A 489 16.95 28.18 12.13
C GLU A 489 15.96 28.86 13.11
N ILE A 490 15.47 28.07 14.07
CA ILE A 490 14.53 28.51 15.10
C ILE A 490 15.29 29.08 16.30
N LYS A 491 15.11 30.38 16.57
CA LYS A 491 15.80 31.09 17.67
C LYS A 491 15.34 30.67 19.08
N ASN A 492 14.17 30.06 19.23
CA ASN A 492 13.65 29.62 20.53
C ASN A 492 14.10 28.20 20.86
N ALA A 493 15.02 28.08 21.84
CA ALA A 493 15.61 26.80 22.25
C ALA A 493 14.58 25.76 22.75
N ASN A 494 13.52 26.18 23.43
CA ASN A 494 12.49 25.26 23.94
C ASN A 494 11.66 24.68 22.78
N LEU A 495 11.32 25.52 21.81
CA LEU A 495 10.57 25.11 20.63
C LEU A 495 11.43 24.22 19.70
N LEU A 496 12.72 24.54 19.55
CA LEU A 496 13.69 23.70 18.86
C LEU A 496 13.79 22.31 19.49
N ASN A 497 13.91 22.22 20.82
CA ASN A 497 13.97 20.93 21.53
C ASN A 497 12.69 20.10 21.34
N ALA A 498 11.51 20.73 21.37
CA ALA A 498 10.24 20.05 21.10
C ALA A 498 10.17 19.50 19.66
N ILE A 499 10.62 20.28 18.66
CA ILE A 499 10.68 19.84 17.26
C ILE A 499 11.73 18.73 17.06
N LEU A 500 12.88 18.81 17.72
CA LEU A 500 13.89 17.75 17.68
C LEU A 500 13.35 16.45 18.30
N MET A 501 12.59 16.52 19.40
CA MET A 501 11.91 15.36 19.98
C MET A 501 10.90 14.76 18.99
N LEU A 502 10.12 15.62 18.31
CA LEU A 502 9.19 15.20 17.27
C LEU A 502 9.91 14.50 16.10
N PHE A 503 11.03 15.04 15.62
CA PHE A 503 11.82 14.38 14.57
C PHE A 503 12.36 13.01 14.99
N HIS A 504 12.79 12.82 16.24
CA HIS A 504 13.19 11.49 16.73
C HIS A 504 12.00 10.51 16.74
N LEU A 505 10.78 10.98 17.04
CA LEU A 505 9.56 10.16 16.97
C LEU A 505 9.19 9.78 15.52
N LEU A 506 9.24 10.74 14.57
CA LEU A 506 9.01 10.46 13.15
C LEU A 506 10.08 9.51 12.59
N GLU A 507 11.36 9.73 12.92
CA GLU A 507 12.46 8.88 12.48
C GLU A 507 12.31 7.45 13.01
N PHE A 508 11.89 7.31 14.28
CA PHE A 508 11.55 6.01 14.86
C PHE A 508 10.36 5.36 14.13
N TYR A 509 9.30 6.12 13.82
CA TYR A 509 8.15 5.61 13.07
C TYR A 509 8.53 5.15 11.64
N ALA A 510 9.32 5.92 10.91
CA ALA A 510 9.80 5.54 9.58
C ALA A 510 10.70 4.30 9.63
N LYS A 511 11.60 4.20 10.62
CA LYS A 511 12.40 2.99 10.89
C LYS A 511 11.51 1.78 11.21
N LEU A 512 10.47 1.96 12.01
CA LEU A 512 9.51 0.90 12.35
C LEU A 512 8.74 0.41 11.11
N PHE A 513 8.38 1.31 10.20
CA PHE A 513 7.69 0.98 8.94
C PHE A 513 8.54 0.09 8.03
N PHE A 514 9.87 0.24 8.03
CA PHE A 514 10.78 -0.70 7.37
C PHE A 514 11.01 -1.99 8.18
N ALA A 515 11.17 -1.88 9.50
CA ALA A 515 11.47 -3.01 10.36
C ALA A 515 10.34 -4.07 10.41
N LEU A 516 9.07 -3.64 10.33
CA LEU A 516 7.91 -4.54 10.38
C LEU A 516 7.84 -5.51 9.19
N PRO A 517 7.82 -5.08 7.91
CA PRO A 517 7.87 -5.97 6.75
C PRO A 517 9.13 -6.84 6.71
N ILE A 518 10.30 -6.31 7.09
CA ILE A 518 11.56 -7.07 7.10
C ILE A 518 11.51 -8.18 8.16
N GLY A 519 11.15 -7.85 9.41
CA GLY A 519 11.03 -8.83 10.49
C GLY A 519 9.96 -9.89 10.20
N ARG A 520 8.85 -9.49 9.58
CA ARG A 520 7.81 -10.40 9.09
C ARG A 520 8.31 -11.29 7.96
N GLY A 521 9.09 -10.76 7.01
CA GLY A 521 9.76 -11.54 5.96
C GLY A 521 10.68 -12.61 6.55
N ILE A 522 11.53 -12.27 7.51
CA ILE A 522 12.40 -13.23 8.20
C ILE A 522 11.57 -14.33 8.90
N TYR A 523 10.50 -13.95 9.60
CA TYR A 523 9.60 -14.90 10.27
C TYR A 523 8.93 -15.86 9.27
N LEU A 524 8.42 -15.34 8.14
CA LEU A 524 7.81 -16.17 7.09
C LEU A 524 8.83 -17.06 6.38
N SER A 525 10.08 -16.62 6.19
CA SER A 525 11.17 -17.47 5.69
C SER A 525 11.42 -18.67 6.61
N ILE A 526 11.42 -18.48 7.92
CA ILE A 526 11.58 -19.56 8.90
C ILE A 526 10.39 -20.54 8.83
N LEU A 527 9.16 -20.02 8.77
CA LEU A 527 7.96 -20.86 8.63
C LEU A 527 7.95 -21.64 7.31
N ASN A 528 8.32 -21.01 6.19
CA ASN A 528 8.40 -21.65 4.88
C ASN A 528 9.50 -22.71 4.82
N PHE A 529 10.63 -22.48 5.49
CA PHE A 529 11.66 -23.51 5.66
C PHE A 529 11.13 -24.73 6.42
N GLN A 530 10.37 -24.51 7.52
CA GLN A 530 9.71 -25.60 8.23
C GLN A 530 8.64 -26.32 7.37
N ARG A 531 7.83 -25.58 6.59
CA ARG A 531 6.88 -26.16 5.62
C ARG A 531 7.58 -27.01 4.57
N LYS A 532 8.69 -26.53 4.02
CA LYS A 532 9.52 -27.27 3.05
C LYS A 532 10.02 -28.60 3.64
N LEU A 533 10.55 -28.58 4.88
CA LEU A 533 10.96 -29.80 5.57
C LEU A 533 9.79 -30.76 5.84
N ARG A 534 8.61 -30.26 6.23
CA ARG A 534 7.40 -31.09 6.39
C ARG A 534 6.95 -31.70 5.06
N ASN A 535 6.88 -30.93 3.99
CA ASN A 535 6.49 -31.42 2.65
C ASN A 535 7.48 -32.46 2.13
N GLN A 536 8.79 -32.30 2.37
CA GLN A 536 9.80 -33.32 2.05
C GLN A 536 9.57 -34.62 2.83
N ARG A 537 9.22 -34.55 4.12
CA ARG A 537 8.86 -35.75 4.91
C ARG A 537 7.57 -36.40 4.43
N ARG A 538 6.52 -35.63 4.13
CA ARG A 538 5.27 -36.16 3.54
C ARG A 538 5.52 -36.86 2.22
N LYS A 539 6.33 -36.24 1.34
CA LYS A 539 6.74 -36.83 0.07
C LYS A 539 7.42 -38.19 0.27
N PHE A 540 8.41 -38.26 1.15
CA PHE A 540 9.08 -39.52 1.50
C PHE A 540 8.13 -40.61 2.01
N TYR A 541 7.20 -40.28 2.94
CA TYR A 541 6.25 -41.28 3.44
C TYR A 541 5.25 -41.73 2.36
N ALA A 542 4.83 -40.85 1.47
CA ALA A 542 3.95 -41.21 0.34
C ALA A 542 4.67 -42.03 -0.74
N GLU A 543 5.91 -41.69 -1.09
CA GLU A 543 6.75 -42.45 -2.02
C GLU A 543 7.02 -43.85 -1.47
N ARG A 544 7.46 -43.97 -0.21
CA ARG A 544 7.67 -45.25 0.46
C ARG A 544 6.41 -46.11 0.50
N ARG A 545 5.26 -45.50 0.78
CA ARG A 545 3.96 -46.20 0.77
C ARG A 545 3.62 -46.73 -0.62
N ASN A 546 3.91 -45.96 -1.68
CA ASN A 546 3.73 -46.42 -3.06
C ASN A 546 4.71 -47.56 -3.41
N GLU A 547 5.95 -47.54 -2.92
CA GLU A 547 6.89 -48.66 -3.07
C GLU A 547 6.43 -49.93 -2.36
N GLU A 548 5.94 -49.81 -1.11
CA GLU A 548 5.39 -50.95 -0.35
C GLU A 548 4.16 -51.52 -1.06
N TYR A 549 3.26 -50.68 -1.57
CA TYR A 549 2.12 -51.11 -2.39
C TYR A 549 2.54 -51.85 -3.67
N ILE A 550 3.54 -51.36 -4.41
CA ILE A 550 4.08 -52.02 -5.62
C ILE A 550 4.73 -53.38 -5.32
N ARG A 551 5.14 -53.65 -4.07
CA ARG A 551 5.66 -54.97 -3.65
C ARG A 551 4.57 -55.92 -3.16
N GLU A 552 3.40 -55.39 -2.81
CA GLU A 552 2.24 -56.17 -2.35
C GLU A 552 1.33 -56.63 -3.52
N THR A 553 1.43 -55.97 -4.68
CA THR A 553 0.71 -56.29 -5.94
C THR A 553 1.54 -57.06 -6.96
#